data_AF-A0A9E2JFS7-F1
#
_entry.id   AF-A0A9E2JFS7-F1
#
_cell.length_a   1.000
_cell.length_b   1.000
_cell.length_c   1.000
_cell.angle_alpha   90.00
_cell.angle_beta   90.00
_cell.angle_gamma   90.00
#
_symmetry.space_group_name_H-M   'P 1'
#
loop_
_entity.id
_entity.type
_entity.pdbx_description
1 polymer ?
#
loop_
_entity_poly.entity_id
_entity_poly.type
_entity_poly.pdbx_seq_one_letter_code
_entity_poly.pdbx_strand_id
1 'polypeptide(L)'
;MVKRVMRVCWVLVVGVLLLAPGWSAAEDTKAKNLYERGRFELEDGQFQAALDFLDQALALEPDNMSIQYARARALIKLDRVDEGQALLVKVLKADPQGQKAANIDLAALYARQRRFDEATTYYTRAIEAFPKRTDLYLARAAMYIETADHDRARLDLSRAVELEPSVAPAARYYESLIDYNREDFPAAIAKIDQALAMNPDADLAKQLEAFKTAMEKEARVRKPWAINAGLMYQYDDNVSLEPLDGFGVAAAGAPARDKGDSAWGGFFSGTGYLINRRRMELGATYTFRGLYYTDLTESNMVGHSLAGFYAFNKAPWYFRLPVETAFYIGDSKDKMTLFSVSPNLTRTFGANDRTTVYGAWEYKYMHDGSSDVRRWVLGGLHFHTFPLSGGRGLILRGGLQLENEDALGLLGADYSLTEVKAGLTFPLPGKFEGDVGLSHAWIDYEQNPLFDPNQSRSDDRWMVTAKLGRGLTDRLRLDLMYTHTYNDSNLVSALDKDIYEFKRNVYTLLLTGMF
;
A
#
# COMPACT_ATOMS: atom_id res chain seq x y z
N MET A 1 -46.09 63.69 -87.07
CA MET A 1 -45.91 65.15 -87.18
C MET A 1 -45.05 65.60 -85.99
N VAL A 2 -43.89 66.22 -86.26
CA VAL A 2 -43.15 67.16 -85.40
C VAL A 2 -42.25 66.63 -84.23
N LYS A 3 -40.95 66.57 -84.57
CA LYS A 3 -39.73 67.10 -83.88
C LYS A 3 -39.10 66.46 -82.61
N ARG A 4 -37.82 66.07 -82.85
CA ARG A 4 -36.55 66.50 -82.19
C ARG A 4 -36.02 65.82 -80.90
N VAL A 5 -34.81 65.24 -81.07
CA VAL A 5 -33.51 65.59 -80.43
C VAL A 5 -33.06 64.86 -79.13
N MET A 6 -32.03 64.01 -79.34
CA MET A 6 -30.73 63.86 -78.64
C MET A 6 -30.59 63.50 -77.14
N ARG A 7 -29.86 62.37 -76.97
CA ARG A 7 -28.58 62.14 -76.26
C ARG A 7 -28.51 62.13 -74.72
N VAL A 8 -28.06 60.93 -74.26
CA VAL A 8 -26.90 60.67 -73.35
C VAL A 8 -27.13 60.77 -71.84
N CYS A 9 -27.17 59.62 -71.14
CA CYS A 9 -26.07 59.10 -70.26
C CYS A 9 -26.54 57.89 -69.40
N TRP A 10 -25.77 56.80 -69.49
CA TRP A 10 -25.38 55.80 -68.47
C TRP A 10 -26.42 55.11 -67.54
N VAL A 11 -26.43 53.76 -67.66
CA VAL A 11 -26.36 52.73 -66.58
C VAL A 11 -27.63 52.01 -66.13
N LEU A 12 -27.50 50.67 -66.19
CA LEU A 12 -28.25 49.58 -65.52
C LEU A 12 -29.70 49.33 -65.95
N VAL A 13 -29.92 48.29 -66.75
CA VAL A 13 -30.63 47.07 -66.32
C VAL A 13 -30.11 45.88 -67.14
N VAL A 14 -29.33 45.01 -66.48
CA VAL A 14 -29.12 43.62 -66.87
C VAL A 14 -30.33 42.82 -66.37
N GLY A 15 -30.81 41.85 -67.15
CA GLY A 15 -31.78 40.89 -66.63
C GLY A 15 -32.35 39.90 -67.63
N VAL A 16 -31.50 39.14 -68.32
CA VAL A 16 -31.90 37.90 -69.00
C VAL A 16 -31.01 36.76 -68.51
N LEU A 17 -31.67 35.71 -68.02
CA LEU A 17 -31.25 34.31 -67.85
C LEU A 17 -30.07 33.97 -66.93
N LEU A 18 -30.32 33.08 -65.96
CA LEU A 18 -29.70 31.75 -65.78
C LEU A 18 -29.66 31.29 -64.30
N LEU A 19 -30.11 30.05 -64.09
CA LEU A 19 -29.60 29.06 -63.12
C LEU A 19 -29.70 29.40 -61.62
N ALA A 20 -30.59 28.70 -60.92
CA ALA A 20 -30.48 28.52 -59.47
C ALA A 20 -30.13 27.06 -59.10
N PRO A 21 -28.85 26.64 -59.19
CA PRO A 21 -28.27 25.73 -58.22
C PRO A 21 -27.73 26.60 -57.07
N GLY A 22 -28.60 26.99 -56.14
CA GLY A 22 -28.23 27.89 -55.04
C GLY A 22 -28.51 27.33 -53.65
N TRP A 23 -29.41 26.34 -53.52
CA TRP A 23 -29.83 25.89 -52.19
C TRP A 23 -28.94 24.79 -51.61
N SER A 24 -28.49 23.81 -52.41
CA SER A 24 -27.61 22.75 -51.91
C SER A 24 -26.20 23.26 -51.58
N ALA A 25 -25.63 24.14 -52.41
CA ALA A 25 -24.28 24.68 -52.20
C ALA A 25 -24.20 25.57 -50.93
N ALA A 26 -25.28 26.26 -50.57
CA ALA A 26 -25.33 27.10 -49.37
C ALA A 26 -25.49 26.27 -48.08
N GLU A 27 -26.29 25.20 -48.11
CA GLU A 27 -26.44 24.26 -46.98
C GLU A 27 -25.16 23.46 -46.73
N ASP A 28 -24.53 22.93 -47.79
CA ASP A 28 -23.22 22.24 -47.70
C ASP A 28 -22.13 23.16 -47.11
N THR A 29 -22.13 24.44 -47.49
CA THR A 29 -21.18 25.43 -46.95
C THR A 29 -21.45 25.73 -45.48
N LYS A 30 -22.72 25.75 -45.06
CA LYS A 30 -23.10 26.01 -43.66
C LYS A 30 -22.75 24.82 -42.76
N ALA A 31 -23.07 23.59 -43.16
CA ALA A 31 -22.73 22.38 -42.42
C ALA A 31 -21.20 22.25 -42.27
N LYS A 32 -20.45 22.51 -43.34
CA LYS A 32 -18.99 22.55 -43.31
C LYS A 32 -18.44 23.60 -42.35
N ASN A 33 -18.96 24.84 -42.36
CA ASN A 33 -18.51 25.89 -41.44
C ASN A 33 -18.79 25.53 -39.97
N LEU A 34 -19.97 24.95 -39.69
CA LEU A 34 -20.32 24.47 -38.35
C LEU A 34 -19.41 23.32 -37.91
N TYR A 35 -19.10 22.38 -38.80
CA TYR A 35 -18.15 21.30 -38.53
C TYR A 35 -16.74 21.80 -38.24
N GLU A 36 -16.21 22.72 -39.06
CA GLU A 36 -14.89 23.33 -38.83
C GLU A 36 -14.85 24.12 -37.52
N ARG A 37 -15.94 24.84 -37.18
CA ARG A 37 -16.03 25.50 -35.88
C ARG A 37 -16.06 24.49 -34.74
N GLY A 38 -16.87 23.45 -34.83
CA GLY A 38 -16.94 22.39 -33.83
C GLY A 38 -15.59 21.70 -33.61
N ARG A 39 -14.82 21.47 -34.68
CA ARG A 39 -13.44 20.96 -34.59
C ARG A 39 -12.49 21.93 -33.91
N PHE A 40 -12.57 23.21 -34.25
CA PHE A 40 -11.77 24.25 -33.62
C PHE A 40 -12.02 24.31 -32.11
N GLU A 41 -13.29 24.32 -31.68
CA GLU A 41 -13.66 24.30 -30.27
C GLU A 41 -13.20 23.00 -29.56
N LEU A 42 -13.19 21.87 -30.27
CA LEU A 42 -12.67 20.60 -29.75
C LEU A 42 -11.16 20.68 -29.46
N GLU A 43 -10.41 21.36 -30.34
CA GLU A 43 -8.97 21.59 -30.20
C GLU A 43 -8.66 22.63 -29.10
N ASP A 44 -9.51 23.65 -28.95
CA ASP A 44 -9.42 24.68 -27.90
C ASP A 44 -9.85 24.17 -26.50
N GLY A 45 -10.42 22.95 -26.44
CA GLY A 45 -10.85 22.32 -25.20
C GLY A 45 -12.26 22.71 -24.74
N GLN A 46 -13.01 23.48 -25.54
CA GLN A 46 -14.39 23.86 -25.29
C GLN A 46 -15.35 22.75 -25.73
N PHE A 47 -15.29 21.60 -25.05
CA PHE A 47 -15.94 20.38 -25.52
C PHE A 47 -17.47 20.47 -25.64
N GLN A 48 -18.13 21.24 -24.78
CA GLN A 48 -19.58 21.45 -24.87
C GLN A 48 -19.94 22.33 -26.08
N ALA A 49 -19.20 23.42 -26.30
CA ALA A 49 -19.41 24.26 -27.48
C ALA A 49 -19.12 23.49 -28.78
N ALA A 50 -18.06 22.66 -28.78
CA ALA A 50 -17.78 21.74 -29.86
C ALA A 50 -18.97 20.83 -30.15
N LEU A 51 -19.53 20.19 -29.13
CA LEU A 51 -20.69 19.32 -29.25
C LEU A 51 -21.90 20.06 -29.83
N ASP A 52 -22.19 21.27 -29.37
CA ASP A 52 -23.33 22.08 -29.83
C ASP A 52 -23.21 22.45 -31.33
N PHE A 53 -22.01 22.84 -31.79
CA PHE A 53 -21.77 23.12 -33.21
C PHE A 53 -21.81 21.85 -34.07
N LEU A 54 -21.30 20.74 -33.56
CA LEU A 54 -21.32 19.45 -34.25
C LEU A 54 -22.75 18.90 -34.37
N ASP A 55 -23.58 19.07 -33.35
CA ASP A 55 -25.00 18.69 -33.38
C ASP A 55 -25.78 19.52 -34.40
N GLN A 56 -25.50 20.83 -34.49
CA GLN A 56 -26.05 21.69 -35.56
C GLN A 56 -25.58 21.26 -36.95
N ALA A 57 -24.32 20.83 -37.09
CA ALA A 57 -23.80 20.35 -38.36
C ALA A 57 -24.43 19.00 -38.76
N LEU A 58 -24.65 18.09 -37.80
CA LEU A 58 -25.36 16.82 -38.03
C LEU A 58 -26.85 16.99 -38.31
N ALA A 59 -27.48 18.06 -37.82
CA ALA A 59 -28.87 18.36 -38.20
C ALA A 59 -29.01 18.68 -39.70
N LEU A 60 -27.93 19.18 -40.33
CA LEU A 60 -27.86 19.43 -41.77
C LEU A 60 -27.35 18.21 -42.54
N GLU A 61 -26.37 17.49 -41.99
CA GLU A 61 -25.79 16.29 -42.60
C GLU A 61 -25.77 15.09 -41.63
N PRO A 62 -26.91 14.39 -41.43
CA PRO A 62 -27.04 13.36 -40.40
C PRO A 62 -26.10 12.16 -40.55
N ASP A 63 -25.75 11.84 -41.80
CA ASP A 63 -24.94 10.68 -42.17
C ASP A 63 -23.46 11.01 -42.40
N ASN A 64 -23.02 12.25 -42.15
CA ASN A 64 -21.62 12.61 -42.30
C ASN A 64 -20.76 12.01 -41.17
N MET A 65 -20.00 10.96 -41.52
CA MET A 65 -19.18 10.21 -40.56
C MET A 65 -18.00 11.01 -39.99
N SER A 66 -17.52 12.05 -40.69
CA SER A 66 -16.48 12.94 -40.16
C SER A 66 -17.01 13.80 -39.01
N ILE A 67 -18.25 14.29 -39.14
CA ILE A 67 -18.93 15.05 -38.07
C ILE A 67 -19.29 14.12 -36.92
N GLN A 68 -19.81 12.92 -37.20
CA GLN A 68 -20.08 11.89 -36.17
C GLN A 68 -18.81 11.51 -35.40
N TYR A 69 -17.66 11.40 -36.07
CA TYR A 69 -16.37 11.14 -35.45
C TYR A 69 -15.94 12.29 -34.52
N ALA A 70 -15.99 13.54 -34.99
CA ALA A 70 -15.68 14.70 -34.14
C ALA A 70 -16.62 14.78 -32.92
N ARG A 71 -17.90 14.46 -33.09
CA ARG A 71 -18.89 14.39 -32.01
C ARG A 71 -18.53 13.32 -31.00
N ALA A 72 -18.13 12.14 -31.46
CA ALA A 72 -17.69 11.05 -30.59
C ALA A 72 -16.52 11.48 -29.69
N ARG A 73 -15.54 12.21 -30.24
CA ARG A 73 -14.41 12.75 -29.46
C ARG A 73 -14.86 13.79 -28.44
N ALA A 74 -15.79 14.68 -28.80
CA ALA A 74 -16.35 15.68 -27.88
C ALA A 74 -17.05 14.99 -26.70
N LEU A 75 -17.86 13.97 -26.97
CA LEU A 75 -18.56 13.18 -25.95
C LEU A 75 -17.59 12.49 -24.99
N ILE A 76 -16.54 11.84 -25.51
CA ILE A 76 -15.51 11.19 -24.67
C ILE A 76 -14.81 12.22 -23.76
N LYS A 77 -14.55 13.43 -24.27
CA LYS A 77 -13.94 14.51 -23.48
C LYS A 77 -14.89 15.12 -22.44
N LEU A 78 -16.19 14.98 -22.63
CA LEU A 78 -17.25 15.33 -21.67
C LEU A 78 -17.60 14.16 -20.72
N ASP A 79 -16.76 13.14 -20.65
CA ASP A 79 -16.97 11.93 -19.83
C ASP A 79 -18.21 11.09 -20.21
N ARG A 80 -18.82 11.37 -21.38
CA ARG A 80 -19.91 10.59 -21.98
C ARG A 80 -19.33 9.46 -22.83
N VAL A 81 -18.54 8.61 -22.17
CA VAL A 81 -17.68 7.60 -22.81
C VAL A 81 -18.47 6.59 -23.63
N ASP A 82 -19.54 6.04 -23.08
CA ASP A 82 -20.32 4.99 -23.75
C ASP A 82 -20.96 5.47 -25.06
N GLU A 83 -21.51 6.70 -25.05
CA GLU A 83 -22.10 7.30 -26.24
C GLU A 83 -21.04 7.58 -27.31
N GLY A 84 -19.90 8.15 -26.90
CA GLY A 84 -18.79 8.40 -27.82
C GLY A 84 -18.22 7.10 -28.40
N GLN A 85 -18.07 6.05 -27.58
CA GLN A 85 -17.61 4.73 -28.03
C GLN A 85 -18.57 4.12 -29.06
N ALA A 86 -19.89 4.18 -28.81
CA ALA A 86 -20.89 3.68 -29.74
C ALA A 86 -20.81 4.40 -31.10
N LEU A 87 -20.58 5.72 -31.10
CA LEU A 87 -20.39 6.49 -32.33
C LEU A 87 -19.08 6.13 -33.05
N LEU A 88 -17.96 5.94 -32.33
CA LEU A 88 -16.71 5.48 -32.94
C LEU A 88 -16.88 4.12 -33.63
N VAL A 89 -17.61 3.18 -33.01
CA VAL A 89 -17.94 1.88 -33.62
C VAL A 89 -18.82 2.06 -34.87
N LYS A 90 -19.75 3.02 -34.86
CA LYS A 90 -20.57 3.36 -36.04
C LYS A 90 -19.70 3.91 -37.18
N VAL A 91 -18.82 4.87 -36.89
CA VAL A 91 -17.87 5.47 -37.85
C VAL A 91 -16.98 4.39 -38.48
N LEU A 92 -16.47 3.46 -37.65
CA LEU A 92 -15.64 2.34 -38.11
C LEU A 92 -16.36 1.46 -39.14
N LYS A 93 -17.68 1.29 -39.07
CA LYS A 93 -18.43 0.45 -40.03
C LYS A 93 -18.77 1.17 -41.32
N ALA A 94 -18.82 2.50 -41.32
CA ALA A 94 -19.47 3.27 -42.38
C ALA A 94 -18.51 4.03 -43.32
N ASP A 95 -17.31 4.42 -42.86
CA ASP A 95 -16.39 5.25 -43.65
C ASP A 95 -14.95 4.68 -43.66
N PRO A 96 -14.39 4.28 -44.83
CA PRO A 96 -13.01 3.82 -44.96
C PRO A 96 -11.92 4.81 -44.52
N GLN A 97 -12.18 6.13 -44.56
CA GLN A 97 -11.22 7.14 -44.07
C GLN A 97 -11.37 7.36 -42.56
N GLY A 98 -12.60 7.54 -42.07
CA GLY A 98 -12.92 7.60 -40.64
C GLY A 98 -12.51 6.34 -39.86
N GLN A 99 -12.50 5.17 -40.51
CA GLN A 99 -12.03 3.90 -39.97
C GLN A 99 -10.63 3.99 -39.35
N LYS A 100 -9.71 4.69 -40.01
CA LYS A 100 -8.30 4.71 -39.59
C LYS A 100 -8.12 5.48 -38.28
N ALA A 101 -8.72 6.66 -38.18
CA ALA A 101 -8.67 7.49 -36.98
C ALA A 101 -9.50 6.89 -35.83
N ALA A 102 -10.66 6.31 -36.14
CA ALA A 102 -11.49 5.61 -35.17
C ALA A 102 -10.78 4.39 -34.54
N ASN A 103 -9.95 3.66 -35.28
CA ASN A 103 -9.15 2.56 -34.71
C ASN A 103 -8.18 3.06 -33.61
N ILE A 104 -7.52 4.21 -33.81
CA ILE A 104 -6.58 4.78 -32.82
C ILE A 104 -7.35 5.21 -31.56
N ASP A 105 -8.44 5.95 -31.74
CA ASP A 105 -9.24 6.46 -30.62
C ASP A 105 -9.92 5.33 -29.84
N LEU A 106 -10.43 4.29 -30.52
CA LEU A 106 -10.95 3.09 -29.87
C LEU A 106 -9.85 2.33 -29.12
N ALA A 107 -8.67 2.15 -29.72
CA ALA A 107 -7.57 1.47 -29.05
C ALA A 107 -7.16 2.18 -27.75
N ALA A 108 -6.99 3.51 -27.81
CA ALA A 108 -6.68 4.32 -26.64
C ALA A 108 -7.80 4.28 -25.59
N LEU A 109 -9.06 4.25 -26.01
CA LEU A 109 -10.20 4.18 -25.11
C LEU A 109 -10.25 2.83 -24.38
N TYR A 110 -10.10 1.71 -25.09
CA TYR A 110 -10.03 0.38 -24.48
C TYR A 110 -8.82 0.24 -23.56
N ALA A 111 -7.67 0.82 -23.92
CA ALA A 111 -6.49 0.85 -23.06
C ALA A 111 -6.77 1.57 -21.73
N ARG A 112 -7.45 2.72 -21.75
CA ARG A 112 -7.87 3.45 -20.53
C ARG A 112 -8.86 2.66 -19.67
N GLN A 113 -9.71 1.86 -20.31
CA GLN A 113 -10.62 0.93 -19.64
C GLN A 113 -9.93 -0.35 -19.14
N ARG A 114 -8.60 -0.48 -19.33
CA ARG A 114 -7.79 -1.68 -19.03
C ARG A 114 -8.24 -2.95 -19.79
N ARG A 115 -8.87 -2.76 -20.94
CA ARG A 115 -9.30 -3.80 -21.88
C ARG A 115 -8.21 -4.00 -22.94
N PHE A 116 -7.11 -4.62 -22.52
CA PHE A 116 -5.85 -4.63 -23.27
C PHE A 116 -5.90 -5.48 -24.55
N ASP A 117 -6.67 -6.57 -24.57
CA ASP A 117 -6.81 -7.43 -25.75
C ASP A 117 -7.58 -6.71 -26.87
N GLU A 118 -8.66 -6.01 -26.52
CA GLU A 118 -9.39 -5.16 -27.46
C GLU A 118 -8.51 -4.00 -27.93
N ALA A 119 -7.81 -3.32 -27.02
CA ALA A 119 -6.88 -2.25 -27.38
C ALA A 119 -5.82 -2.73 -28.38
N THR A 120 -5.21 -3.89 -28.15
CA THR A 120 -4.22 -4.51 -29.04
C THR A 120 -4.80 -4.80 -30.42
N THR A 121 -6.04 -5.27 -30.49
CA THR A 121 -6.74 -5.53 -31.75
C THR A 121 -6.90 -4.24 -32.56
N TYR A 122 -7.35 -3.16 -31.93
CA TYR A 122 -7.54 -1.87 -32.60
C TYR A 122 -6.22 -1.19 -32.95
N TYR A 123 -5.20 -1.27 -32.10
CA TYR A 123 -3.85 -0.79 -32.46
C TYR A 123 -3.26 -1.55 -33.64
N THR A 124 -3.50 -2.86 -33.75
CA THR A 124 -3.05 -3.65 -34.91
C THR A 124 -3.67 -3.13 -36.21
N ARG A 125 -4.98 -2.88 -36.22
CA ARG A 125 -5.67 -2.27 -37.37
C ARG A 125 -5.19 -0.85 -37.65
N ALA A 126 -4.88 -0.08 -36.62
CA ALA A 126 -4.31 1.26 -36.79
C ALA A 126 -2.91 1.22 -37.42
N ILE A 127 -2.06 0.26 -37.03
CA ILE A 127 -0.73 0.04 -37.60
C ILE A 127 -0.82 -0.40 -39.06
N GLU A 128 -1.75 -1.29 -39.41
CA GLU A 128 -2.01 -1.67 -40.81
C GLU A 128 -2.37 -0.44 -41.67
N ALA A 129 -3.17 0.47 -41.10
CA ALA A 129 -3.57 1.70 -41.77
C ALA A 129 -2.45 2.76 -41.85
N PHE A 130 -1.56 2.80 -40.85
CA PHE A 130 -0.48 3.77 -40.71
C PHE A 130 0.86 3.10 -40.31
N PRO A 131 1.49 2.32 -41.21
CA PRO A 131 2.60 1.43 -40.84
C PRO A 131 3.89 2.13 -40.42
N LYS A 132 3.98 3.46 -40.61
CA LYS A 132 5.14 4.30 -40.25
C LYS A 132 4.94 5.12 -38.97
N ARG A 133 3.77 5.04 -38.32
CA ARG A 133 3.47 5.76 -37.08
C ARG A 133 4.06 5.01 -35.88
N THR A 134 5.22 5.46 -35.41
CA THR A 134 6.01 4.85 -34.33
C THR A 134 5.28 4.84 -32.99
N ASP A 135 4.50 5.88 -32.70
CA ASP A 135 3.64 6.00 -31.52
C ASP A 135 2.62 4.85 -31.39
N LEU A 136 2.13 4.30 -32.51
CA LEU A 136 1.19 3.17 -32.49
C LEU A 136 1.88 1.86 -32.06
N TYR A 137 3.12 1.63 -32.50
CA TYR A 137 3.91 0.48 -32.07
C TYR A 137 4.26 0.59 -30.59
N LEU A 138 4.68 1.77 -30.12
CA LEU A 138 4.94 2.02 -28.69
C LEU A 138 3.68 1.78 -27.83
N ALA A 139 2.53 2.28 -28.28
CA ALA A 139 1.26 2.09 -27.57
C ALA A 139 0.83 0.63 -27.52
N ARG A 140 0.98 -0.13 -28.62
CA ARG A 140 0.68 -1.57 -28.63
C ARG A 140 1.67 -2.37 -27.79
N ALA A 141 2.96 -2.01 -27.81
CA ALA A 141 3.96 -2.60 -26.93
C ALA A 141 3.59 -2.41 -25.45
N ALA A 142 3.09 -1.24 -25.07
CA ALA A 142 2.59 -1.00 -23.72
C ALA A 142 1.44 -1.96 -23.35
N MET A 143 0.52 -2.24 -24.28
CA MET A 143 -0.55 -3.23 -24.06
C MET A 143 0.01 -4.63 -23.86
N TYR A 144 0.97 -5.03 -24.68
CA TYR A 144 1.65 -6.31 -24.53
C TYR A 144 2.42 -6.43 -23.20
N ILE A 145 3.00 -5.34 -22.70
CA ILE A 145 3.65 -5.31 -21.38
C ILE A 145 2.62 -5.56 -20.26
N GLU A 146 1.44 -4.93 -20.34
CA GLU A 146 0.35 -5.12 -19.37
C GLU A 146 -0.21 -6.55 -19.40
N THR A 147 -0.23 -7.21 -20.57
CA THR A 147 -0.64 -8.62 -20.71
C THR A 147 0.51 -9.62 -20.53
N ALA A 148 1.69 -9.15 -20.11
CA ALA A 148 2.91 -9.95 -19.94
C ALA A 148 3.44 -10.66 -21.20
N ASP A 149 3.04 -10.22 -22.39
CA ASP A 149 3.57 -10.69 -23.67
C ASP A 149 4.82 -9.90 -24.06
N HIS A 150 5.90 -10.16 -23.32
CA HIS A 150 7.12 -9.37 -23.43
C HIS A 150 7.84 -9.54 -24.78
N ASP A 151 7.62 -10.64 -25.48
CA ASP A 151 8.29 -10.91 -26.76
C ASP A 151 7.66 -10.07 -27.87
N ARG A 152 6.31 -10.02 -27.95
CA ARG A 152 5.63 -9.12 -28.89
C ARG A 152 5.87 -7.65 -28.54
N ALA A 153 5.93 -7.31 -27.25
CA ALA A 153 6.30 -5.95 -26.83
C ALA A 153 7.68 -5.56 -27.39
N ARG A 154 8.71 -6.38 -27.21
CA ARG A 154 10.06 -6.08 -27.71
C ARG A 154 10.13 -5.96 -29.23
N LEU A 155 9.38 -6.79 -29.96
CA LEU A 155 9.30 -6.68 -31.42
C LEU A 155 8.74 -5.31 -31.86
N ASP A 156 7.66 -4.86 -31.23
CA ASP A 156 7.07 -3.55 -31.52
C ASP A 156 7.99 -2.39 -31.13
N LEU A 157 8.66 -2.48 -29.98
CA LEU A 157 9.64 -1.48 -29.55
C LEU A 157 10.82 -1.39 -30.52
N SER A 158 11.38 -2.54 -30.95
CA SER A 158 12.43 -2.58 -31.97
C SER A 158 11.96 -1.95 -33.27
N ARG A 159 10.73 -2.28 -33.70
CA ARG A 159 10.16 -1.73 -34.93
C ARG A 159 9.95 -0.22 -34.87
N ALA A 160 9.55 0.31 -33.72
CA ALA A 160 9.42 1.75 -33.52
C ALA A 160 10.78 2.46 -33.68
N VAL A 161 11.85 1.91 -33.09
CA VAL A 161 13.21 2.47 -33.18
C VAL A 161 13.78 2.39 -34.60
N GLU A 162 13.52 1.29 -35.33
CA GLU A 162 13.90 1.16 -36.74
C GLU A 162 13.27 2.23 -37.62
N LEU A 163 12.00 2.54 -37.37
CA LEU A 163 11.25 3.54 -38.13
C LEU A 163 11.65 4.97 -37.77
N GLU A 164 11.92 5.22 -36.49
CA GLU A 164 12.28 6.54 -35.98
C GLU A 164 13.30 6.43 -34.83
N PRO A 165 14.60 6.60 -35.11
CA PRO A 165 15.63 6.44 -34.08
C PRO A 165 15.50 7.39 -32.88
N SER A 166 14.83 8.54 -33.02
CA SER A 166 14.56 9.49 -31.92
C SER A 166 13.67 8.90 -30.82
N VAL A 167 12.87 7.87 -31.11
CA VAL A 167 12.03 7.21 -30.09
C VAL A 167 12.79 6.17 -29.26
N ALA A 168 14.09 5.95 -29.53
CA ALA A 168 14.91 5.00 -28.78
C ALA A 168 14.88 5.20 -27.24
N PRO A 169 14.91 6.43 -26.68
CA PRO A 169 14.77 6.62 -25.24
C PRO A 169 13.42 6.13 -24.71
N ALA A 170 12.32 6.39 -25.43
CA ALA A 170 10.98 5.92 -25.05
C ALA A 170 10.89 4.38 -25.15
N ALA A 171 11.48 3.77 -26.17
CA ALA A 171 11.54 2.32 -26.29
C ALA A 171 12.30 1.68 -25.11
N ARG A 172 13.45 2.25 -24.71
CA ARG A 172 14.19 1.81 -23.52
C ARG A 172 13.39 1.95 -22.23
N TYR A 173 12.60 3.02 -22.10
CA TYR A 173 11.65 3.17 -21.00
C TYR A 173 10.64 2.02 -20.95
N TYR A 174 9.98 1.69 -22.07
CA TYR A 174 9.04 0.56 -22.10
C TYR A 174 9.71 -0.79 -21.81
N GLU A 175 10.94 -1.01 -22.30
CA GLU A 175 11.70 -2.20 -21.94
C GLU A 175 12.02 -2.25 -20.43
N SER A 176 12.27 -1.12 -19.79
CA SER A 176 12.48 -1.07 -18.33
C SER A 176 11.24 -1.50 -17.55
N LEU A 177 10.04 -1.23 -18.07
CA LEU A 177 8.77 -1.66 -17.45
C LEU A 177 8.64 -3.19 -17.42
N ILE A 178 9.19 -3.89 -18.41
CA ILE A 178 9.21 -5.35 -18.45
C ILE A 178 9.99 -5.90 -17.24
N ASP A 179 11.18 -5.37 -17.00
CA ASP A 179 12.03 -5.81 -15.89
C ASP A 179 11.50 -5.33 -14.54
N TYR A 180 10.93 -4.12 -14.50
CA TYR A 180 10.25 -3.58 -13.32
C TYR A 180 9.04 -4.44 -12.91
N ASN A 181 8.25 -4.93 -13.88
CA ASN A 181 7.13 -5.84 -13.62
C ASN A 181 7.59 -7.23 -13.14
N ARG A 182 8.80 -7.65 -13.52
CA ARG A 182 9.49 -8.83 -12.98
C ARG A 182 10.20 -8.55 -11.65
N GLU A 183 10.13 -7.31 -11.17
CA GLU A 183 10.81 -6.80 -9.97
C GLU A 183 12.35 -6.99 -10.04
N ASP A 184 12.92 -6.98 -11.24
CA ASP A 184 14.37 -6.89 -11.47
C ASP A 184 14.77 -5.42 -11.57
N PHE A 185 14.80 -4.76 -10.40
CA PHE A 185 15.10 -3.34 -10.33
C PHE A 185 16.48 -2.95 -10.88
N PRO A 186 17.57 -3.72 -10.66
CA PRO A 186 18.87 -3.42 -11.28
C PRO A 186 18.80 -3.40 -12.81
N ALA A 187 18.15 -4.39 -13.44
CA ALA A 187 18.01 -4.43 -14.90
C ALA A 187 17.12 -3.29 -15.41
N ALA A 188 16.03 -2.97 -14.71
CA ALA A 188 15.14 -1.88 -15.06
C ALA A 188 15.84 -0.51 -14.98
N ILE A 189 16.57 -0.24 -13.88
CA ILE A 189 17.34 1.00 -13.68
C ILE A 189 18.40 1.16 -14.77
N ALA A 190 19.13 0.08 -15.11
CA ALA A 190 20.14 0.12 -16.16
C ALA A 190 19.56 0.52 -17.54
N LYS A 191 18.31 0.12 -17.86
CA LYS A 191 17.62 0.55 -19.08
C LYS A 191 17.21 2.02 -19.03
N ILE A 192 16.81 2.52 -17.87
CA ILE A 192 16.53 3.96 -17.70
C ILE A 192 17.82 4.78 -17.82
N ASP A 193 18.93 4.32 -17.27
CA ASP A 193 20.24 4.98 -17.44
C ASP A 193 20.66 5.03 -18.92
N GLN A 194 20.43 3.94 -19.67
CA GLN A 194 20.63 3.94 -21.12
C GLN A 194 19.73 4.96 -21.82
N ALA A 195 18.45 5.06 -21.44
CA ALA A 195 17.51 6.02 -22.01
C ALA A 195 17.94 7.47 -21.75
N LEU A 196 18.40 7.77 -20.53
CA LEU A 196 18.91 9.10 -20.16
C LEU A 196 20.21 9.45 -20.91
N ALA A 197 21.09 8.47 -21.12
CA ALA A 197 22.34 8.67 -21.88
C ALA A 197 22.12 8.94 -23.38
N MET A 198 20.91 8.69 -23.90
CA MET A 198 20.52 9.01 -25.28
C MET A 198 20.10 10.48 -25.46
N ASN A 199 20.22 11.32 -24.42
CA ASN A 199 19.81 12.73 -24.42
C ASN A 199 18.35 12.94 -24.85
N PRO A 200 17.37 12.37 -24.11
CA PRO A 200 15.96 12.60 -24.37
C PRO A 200 15.60 14.09 -24.16
N ASP A 201 14.43 14.51 -24.64
CA ASP A 201 13.92 15.83 -24.33
C ASP A 201 13.76 16.04 -22.80
N ALA A 202 13.66 17.30 -22.39
CA ALA A 202 13.66 17.68 -20.98
C ALA A 202 12.49 17.08 -20.18
N ASP A 203 11.32 16.93 -20.79
CA ASP A 203 10.14 16.41 -20.11
C ASP A 203 10.26 14.90 -19.89
N LEU A 204 10.71 14.16 -20.91
CA LEU A 204 11.00 12.74 -20.81
C LEU A 204 12.14 12.48 -19.82
N ALA A 205 13.25 13.24 -19.90
CA ALA A 205 14.36 13.13 -18.95
C ALA A 205 13.87 13.25 -17.48
N LYS A 206 13.03 14.25 -17.20
CA LYS A 206 12.44 14.45 -15.87
C LYS A 206 11.57 13.27 -15.44
N GLN A 207 10.77 12.70 -16.34
CA GLN A 207 9.94 11.52 -16.05
C GLN A 207 10.79 10.29 -15.76
N LEU A 208 11.85 10.06 -16.54
CA LEU A 208 12.78 8.95 -16.38
C LEU A 208 13.52 9.02 -15.04
N GLU A 209 14.01 10.20 -14.64
CA GLU A 209 14.68 10.40 -13.35
C GLU A 209 13.73 10.18 -12.16
N ALA A 210 12.49 10.66 -12.27
CA ALA A 210 11.47 10.42 -11.26
C ALA A 210 11.17 8.92 -11.12
N PHE A 211 11.05 8.21 -12.24
CA PHE A 211 10.81 6.78 -12.26
C PHE A 211 12.00 5.98 -11.71
N LYS A 212 13.23 6.34 -12.09
CA LYS A 212 14.47 5.77 -11.54
C LYS A 212 14.52 5.92 -10.02
N THR A 213 14.27 7.13 -9.51
CA THR A 213 14.25 7.40 -8.07
C THR A 213 13.21 6.52 -7.34
N ALA A 214 12.04 6.34 -7.93
CA ALA A 214 11.00 5.47 -7.39
C ALA A 214 11.45 3.99 -7.37
N MET A 215 12.05 3.50 -8.46
CA MET A 215 12.61 2.14 -8.53
C MET A 215 13.73 1.92 -7.52
N GLU A 216 14.66 2.87 -7.35
CA GLU A 216 15.73 2.78 -6.36
C GLU A 216 15.21 2.75 -4.92
N LYS A 217 14.13 3.49 -4.63
CA LYS A 217 13.46 3.44 -3.33
C LYS A 217 12.84 2.06 -3.09
N GLU A 218 12.21 1.48 -4.10
CA GLU A 218 11.61 0.15 -4.00
C GLU A 218 12.67 -0.95 -3.87
N ALA A 219 13.72 -0.91 -4.69
CA ALA A 219 14.86 -1.82 -4.65
C ALA A 219 15.54 -1.85 -3.28
N ARG A 220 15.63 -0.69 -2.60
CA ARG A 220 16.18 -0.59 -1.25
C ARG A 220 15.40 -1.40 -0.22
N VAL A 221 14.08 -1.48 -0.34
CA VAL A 221 13.20 -2.25 0.55
C VAL A 221 13.18 -3.73 0.15
N ARG A 222 13.41 -4.03 -1.13
CA ARG A 222 13.38 -5.38 -1.72
C ARG A 222 14.74 -6.07 -1.77
N LYS A 223 15.68 -5.65 -0.94
CA LYS A 223 16.97 -6.35 -0.79
C LYS A 223 16.76 -7.80 -0.33
N PRO A 224 17.68 -8.72 -0.64
CA PRO A 224 17.64 -10.10 -0.15
C PRO A 224 18.00 -10.20 1.34
N TRP A 225 18.25 -9.07 2.01
CA TRP A 225 18.54 -9.01 3.44
C TRP A 225 18.01 -7.71 4.06
N ALA A 226 17.79 -7.73 5.37
CA ALA A 226 17.50 -6.55 6.19
C ALA A 226 18.18 -6.68 7.55
N ILE A 227 18.71 -5.58 8.08
CA ILE A 227 19.31 -5.55 9.42
C ILE A 227 18.57 -4.52 10.27
N ASN A 228 18.17 -4.94 11.48
CA ASN A 228 17.57 -4.07 12.47
C ASN A 228 18.38 -4.15 13.77
N ALA A 229 18.59 -3.02 14.43
CA ALA A 229 19.24 -3.00 15.73
C ALA A 229 18.57 -1.96 16.63
N GLY A 230 18.54 -2.24 17.93
CA GLY A 230 18.00 -1.33 18.93
C GLY A 230 18.89 -1.27 20.16
N LEU A 231 19.06 -0.06 20.72
CA LEU A 231 19.65 0.17 22.02
C LEU A 231 18.59 0.79 22.93
N MET A 232 18.49 0.25 24.14
CA MET A 232 17.45 0.56 25.10
C MET A 232 18.06 0.93 26.45
N TYR A 233 17.51 1.96 27.07
CA TYR A 233 17.64 2.20 28.51
C TYR A 233 16.24 2.17 29.12
N GLN A 234 16.07 1.42 30.21
CA GLN A 234 14.79 1.25 30.88
C GLN A 234 14.94 1.51 32.37
N TYR A 235 13.93 2.14 32.98
CA TYR A 235 13.72 2.10 34.42
C TYR A 235 12.39 1.42 34.69
N ASP A 236 12.41 0.45 35.59
CA ASP A 236 11.27 -0.36 36.00
C ASP A 236 11.17 -0.25 37.51
N ASP A 237 10.07 0.30 38.03
CA ASP A 237 9.91 0.47 39.48
C ASP A 237 9.52 -0.82 40.21
N ASN A 238 9.20 -1.89 39.47
CA ASN A 238 8.82 -3.18 40.02
C ASN A 238 9.22 -4.33 39.08
N VAL A 239 10.49 -4.76 39.18
CA VAL A 239 11.09 -5.77 38.29
C VAL A 239 10.46 -7.16 38.48
N SER A 240 10.07 -7.51 39.70
CA SER A 240 9.47 -8.80 40.05
C SER A 240 8.00 -8.60 40.47
N LEU A 241 7.07 -9.10 39.65
CA LEU A 241 5.64 -8.88 39.81
C LEU A 241 4.97 -9.83 40.81
N GLU A 242 5.53 -11.03 41.01
CA GLU A 242 4.88 -12.06 41.82
C GLU A 242 5.49 -12.14 43.24
N PRO A 243 4.66 -12.34 44.28
CA PRO A 243 5.18 -12.80 45.56
C PRO A 243 5.82 -14.18 45.35
N LEU A 244 7.11 -14.31 45.61
CA LEU A 244 7.89 -15.51 45.29
C LEU A 244 7.52 -16.78 46.06
N ASP A 245 6.59 -16.70 47.01
CA ASP A 245 6.29 -17.81 47.89
C ASP A 245 4.81 -17.86 48.29
N GLY A 246 4.15 -18.98 47.97
CA GLY A 246 2.81 -19.34 48.47
C GLY A 246 2.71 -19.50 49.99
N PHE A 247 3.79 -19.30 50.76
CA PHE A 247 3.80 -19.44 52.22
C PHE A 247 4.74 -18.47 52.96
N GLY A 248 5.09 -17.32 52.37
CA GLY A 248 5.76 -16.24 53.09
C GLY A 248 7.23 -16.46 53.45
N VAL A 249 7.97 -17.28 52.70
CA VAL A 249 9.41 -17.51 52.93
C VAL A 249 10.19 -17.36 51.63
N ALA A 250 10.33 -16.12 51.14
CA ALA A 250 11.11 -15.80 49.94
C ALA A 250 12.36 -16.69 49.82
N ALA A 251 12.36 -17.60 48.83
CA ALA A 251 13.48 -18.51 48.63
C ALA A 251 14.79 -17.71 48.57
N ALA A 252 15.84 -18.19 49.24
CA ALA A 252 17.12 -17.50 49.28
C ALA A 252 17.66 -17.32 47.84
N GLY A 253 17.71 -16.07 47.37
CA GLY A 253 18.12 -15.71 46.00
C GLY A 253 16.99 -15.30 45.05
N ALA A 254 15.74 -15.26 45.51
CA ALA A 254 14.62 -14.84 44.70
C ALA A 254 14.52 -13.28 44.63
N PRO A 255 14.30 -12.68 43.44
CA PRO A 255 14.32 -11.23 43.24
C PRO A 255 13.16 -10.57 44.00
N ALA A 256 13.47 -9.78 45.02
CA ALA A 256 12.42 -9.28 45.92
C ALA A 256 11.40 -8.41 45.18
N ARG A 257 10.11 -8.68 45.43
CA ARG A 257 8.96 -7.89 44.97
C ARG A 257 9.08 -6.42 45.39
N ASP A 258 8.50 -5.52 44.59
CA ASP A 258 8.47 -4.07 44.81
C ASP A 258 9.87 -3.42 44.81
N LYS A 259 10.82 -4.05 44.11
CA LYS A 259 12.14 -3.48 43.84
C LYS A 259 12.18 -2.90 42.44
N GLY A 260 12.52 -1.62 42.37
CA GLY A 260 12.84 -0.94 41.12
C GLY A 260 14.30 -1.08 40.75
N ASP A 261 14.59 -1.07 39.46
CA ASP A 261 15.94 -1.07 38.91
C ASP A 261 15.97 -0.47 37.50
N SER A 262 17.14 0.01 37.09
CA SER A 262 17.41 0.42 35.72
C SER A 262 18.16 -0.66 34.95
N ALA A 263 17.83 -0.81 33.67
CA ALA A 263 18.42 -1.80 32.79
C ALA A 263 18.89 -1.19 31.48
N TRP A 264 20.04 -1.65 31.02
CA TRP A 264 20.49 -1.48 29.64
C TRP A 264 20.09 -2.70 28.83
N GLY A 265 19.50 -2.49 27.68
CA GLY A 265 19.12 -3.57 26.81
C GLY A 265 19.31 -3.22 25.34
N GLY A 266 19.06 -4.21 24.49
CA GLY A 266 19.13 -4.00 23.07
C GLY A 266 18.85 -5.28 22.31
N PHE A 267 18.76 -5.13 21.00
CA PHE A 267 18.62 -6.24 20.09
C PHE A 267 19.39 -6.01 18.80
N PHE A 268 19.74 -7.10 18.15
CA PHE A 268 20.24 -7.13 16.79
C PHE A 268 19.48 -8.22 16.05
N SER A 269 18.97 -7.90 14.86
CA SER A 269 18.20 -8.82 14.05
C SER A 269 18.66 -8.76 12.60
N GLY A 270 18.95 -9.92 12.03
CA GLY A 270 19.31 -10.09 10.64
C GLY A 270 18.29 -10.97 9.93
N THR A 271 17.71 -10.47 8.84
CA THR A 271 16.78 -11.22 8.00
C THR A 271 17.42 -11.53 6.66
N GLY A 272 17.35 -12.79 6.24
CA GLY A 272 17.65 -13.23 4.89
C GLY A 272 16.38 -13.64 4.17
N TYR A 273 16.17 -13.14 2.95
CA TYR A 273 15.02 -13.46 2.12
C TYR A 273 15.41 -14.43 1.03
N LEU A 274 14.71 -15.58 0.98
CA LEU A 274 14.72 -16.45 -0.20
C LEU A 274 13.87 -15.84 -1.31
N ILE A 275 12.75 -15.21 -0.92
CA ILE A 275 11.86 -14.45 -1.81
C ILE A 275 11.52 -13.13 -1.12
N ASN A 276 11.77 -11.99 -1.78
CA ASN A 276 11.33 -10.68 -1.33
C ASN A 276 10.69 -9.94 -2.51
N ARG A 277 9.40 -10.23 -2.75
CA ARG A 277 8.62 -9.68 -3.86
C ARG A 277 7.40 -8.93 -3.36
N ARG A 278 6.80 -8.07 -4.17
CA ARG A 278 5.60 -7.26 -3.79
C ARG A 278 4.48 -8.08 -3.17
N ARG A 279 4.23 -9.26 -3.72
CA ARG A 279 3.13 -10.13 -3.33
C ARG A 279 3.50 -11.23 -2.35
N MET A 280 4.79 -11.49 -2.17
CA MET A 280 5.22 -12.68 -1.44
C MET A 280 6.60 -12.48 -0.85
N GLU A 281 6.72 -12.83 0.42
CA GLU A 281 7.98 -12.85 1.14
C GLU A 281 8.16 -14.22 1.77
N LEU A 282 9.37 -14.76 1.67
CA LEU A 282 9.78 -16.00 2.30
C LEU A 282 11.20 -15.81 2.78
N GLY A 283 11.43 -16.00 4.07
CA GLY A 283 12.73 -15.73 4.65
C GLY A 283 12.90 -16.33 6.03
N ALA A 284 14.08 -16.08 6.58
CA ALA A 284 14.44 -16.41 7.94
C ALA A 284 15.07 -15.19 8.62
N THR A 285 14.76 -15.02 9.90
CA THR A 285 15.27 -13.95 10.75
C THR A 285 15.97 -14.56 11.94
N TYR A 286 17.19 -14.14 12.21
CA TYR A 286 17.86 -14.40 13.47
C TYR A 286 17.83 -13.12 14.32
N THR A 287 17.49 -13.25 15.59
CA THR A 287 17.45 -12.14 16.54
C THR A 287 18.25 -12.47 17.79
N PHE A 288 19.17 -11.60 18.16
CA PHE A 288 19.81 -11.56 19.47
C PHE A 288 19.17 -10.43 20.28
N ARG A 289 18.91 -10.66 21.56
CA ARG A 289 18.47 -9.64 22.52
C ARG A 289 19.18 -9.81 23.85
N GLY A 290 19.45 -8.70 24.52
CA GLY A 290 20.00 -8.68 25.87
C GLY A 290 19.31 -7.63 26.71
N LEU A 291 19.15 -7.93 27.99
CA LEU A 291 18.67 -7.02 29.02
C LEU A 291 19.51 -7.23 30.28
N TYR A 292 20.14 -6.16 30.75
CA TYR A 292 21.09 -6.16 31.85
C TYR A 292 20.70 -5.10 32.88
N TYR A 293 20.22 -5.57 34.02
CA TYR A 293 19.84 -4.83 35.20
C TYR A 293 21.09 -4.36 35.97
N THR A 294 20.96 -3.22 36.64
CA THR A 294 22.08 -2.58 37.34
C THR A 294 22.29 -3.19 38.72
N ASP A 295 21.19 -3.37 39.46
CA ASP A 295 21.20 -3.87 40.83
C ASP A 295 20.72 -5.32 40.92
N LEU A 296 19.69 -5.70 40.16
CA LEU A 296 19.05 -7.01 40.15
C LEU A 296 19.64 -7.92 39.06
N THR A 297 20.95 -8.16 39.12
CA THR A 297 21.69 -8.91 38.08
C THR A 297 21.20 -10.34 37.87
N GLU A 298 20.53 -10.94 38.86
CA GLU A 298 19.84 -12.24 38.77
C GLU A 298 18.69 -12.22 37.75
N SER A 299 18.17 -11.04 37.41
CA SER A 299 17.11 -10.82 36.42
C SER A 299 17.66 -10.53 35.02
N ASN A 300 18.99 -10.55 34.83
CA ASN A 300 19.61 -10.39 33.53
C ASN A 300 19.17 -11.50 32.58
N MET A 301 18.89 -11.13 31.33
CA MET A 301 18.39 -12.06 30.33
C MET A 301 19.07 -11.83 28.98
N VAL A 302 19.45 -12.94 28.35
CA VAL A 302 19.91 -13.00 26.97
C VAL A 302 18.98 -13.92 26.20
N GLY A 303 18.56 -13.49 25.02
CA GLY A 303 17.68 -14.25 24.13
C GLY A 303 18.28 -14.39 22.75
N HIS A 304 18.21 -15.59 22.19
CA HIS A 304 18.52 -15.88 20.80
C HIS A 304 17.27 -16.45 20.14
N SER A 305 16.86 -15.97 18.98
CA SER A 305 15.75 -16.56 18.26
C SER A 305 16.02 -16.71 16.78
N LEU A 306 15.46 -17.78 16.21
CA LEU A 306 15.45 -18.06 14.79
C LEU A 306 14.00 -18.23 14.35
N ALA A 307 13.56 -17.38 13.43
CA ALA A 307 12.20 -17.38 12.92
C ALA A 307 12.20 -17.58 11.40
N GLY A 308 11.57 -18.65 10.93
CA GLY A 308 11.17 -18.75 9.52
C GLY A 308 9.84 -18.03 9.32
N PHE A 309 9.64 -17.39 8.17
CA PHE A 309 8.35 -16.79 7.87
C PHE A 309 7.96 -16.86 6.40
N TYR A 310 6.65 -16.97 6.18
CA TYR A 310 6.01 -16.74 4.91
C TYR A 310 5.05 -15.55 5.03
N ALA A 311 5.03 -14.67 4.04
CA ALA A 311 4.04 -13.62 3.93
C ALA A 311 3.47 -13.53 2.52
N PHE A 312 2.18 -13.23 2.43
CA PHE A 312 1.46 -13.00 1.19
C PHE A 312 0.75 -11.65 1.25
N ASN A 313 0.89 -10.86 0.19
CA ASN A 313 0.31 -9.53 0.10
C ASN A 313 -0.42 -9.36 -1.24
N LYS A 314 -1.75 -9.43 -1.21
CA LYS A 314 -2.59 -9.14 -2.37
C LYS A 314 -3.88 -8.49 -1.87
N ALA A 315 -3.96 -7.18 -2.05
CA ALA A 315 -5.12 -6.39 -1.68
C ALA A 315 -6.43 -7.10 -2.09
N PRO A 316 -7.43 -7.16 -1.19
CA PRO A 316 -7.48 -6.50 0.13
C PRO A 316 -6.80 -7.28 1.27
N TRP A 317 -6.07 -8.36 0.99
CA TRP A 317 -5.54 -9.29 2.00
C TRP A 317 -4.03 -9.20 2.19
N TYR A 318 -3.62 -9.29 3.44
CA TYR A 318 -2.24 -9.54 3.86
C TYR A 318 -2.22 -10.68 4.86
N PHE A 319 -1.36 -11.66 4.66
CA PHE A 319 -1.18 -12.79 5.56
C PHE A 319 0.29 -12.94 5.90
N ARG A 320 0.62 -13.28 7.15
CA ARG A 320 1.97 -13.65 7.55
C ARG A 320 1.94 -14.77 8.58
N LEU A 321 2.83 -15.74 8.40
CA LEU A 321 3.02 -16.89 9.27
C LEU A 321 4.50 -16.96 9.68
N PRO A 322 4.87 -16.41 10.83
CA PRO A 322 6.13 -16.69 11.50
C PRO A 322 6.05 -18.01 12.27
N VAL A 323 7.14 -18.76 12.23
CA VAL A 323 7.43 -19.95 13.04
C VAL A 323 8.79 -19.72 13.68
N GLU A 324 8.83 -19.65 15.00
CA GLU A 324 10.01 -19.22 15.75
C GLU A 324 10.45 -20.29 16.75
N THR A 325 11.76 -20.41 16.91
CA THR A 325 12.40 -21.06 18.05
C THR A 325 13.31 -20.06 18.73
N ALA A 326 13.11 -19.84 20.02
CA ALA A 326 13.88 -18.92 20.84
C ALA A 326 14.48 -19.62 22.07
N PHE A 327 15.67 -19.21 22.47
CA PHE A 327 16.43 -19.72 23.60
C PHE A 327 16.70 -18.57 24.55
N TYR A 328 16.42 -18.76 25.83
CA TYR A 328 16.59 -17.75 26.86
C TYR A 328 17.55 -18.23 27.93
N ILE A 329 18.55 -17.39 28.19
CA ILE A 329 19.58 -17.60 29.20
C ILE A 329 19.42 -16.48 30.22
N GLY A 330 19.23 -16.83 31.49
CA GLY A 330 19.10 -15.88 32.59
C GLY A 330 20.07 -16.23 33.71
N ASP A 331 20.77 -15.24 34.27
CA ASP A 331 21.83 -15.46 35.27
C ASP A 331 22.87 -16.51 34.82
N SER A 332 23.30 -16.43 33.56
CA SER A 332 24.21 -17.39 32.92
C SER A 332 23.75 -18.86 32.93
N LYS A 333 22.49 -19.12 33.27
CA LYS A 333 21.86 -20.44 33.26
C LYS A 333 20.87 -20.50 32.11
N ASP A 334 20.83 -21.65 31.46
CA ASP A 334 19.81 -21.94 30.47
C ASP A 334 18.44 -22.01 31.16
N LYS A 335 17.47 -21.22 30.70
CA LYS A 335 16.17 -21.05 31.37
C LYS A 335 15.04 -21.71 30.61
N MET A 336 14.94 -21.44 29.31
CA MET A 336 13.76 -21.81 28.53
C MET A 336 14.06 -21.88 27.04
N THR A 337 13.49 -22.87 26.37
CA THR A 337 13.31 -22.88 24.92
C THR A 337 11.84 -22.61 24.58
N LEU A 338 11.57 -21.60 23.77
CA LEU A 338 10.24 -21.28 23.25
C LEU A 338 10.13 -21.71 21.79
N PHE A 339 9.11 -22.49 21.47
CA PHE A 339 8.63 -22.71 20.11
C PHE A 339 7.31 -21.94 19.92
N SER A 340 7.17 -21.19 18.82
CA SER A 340 5.92 -20.48 18.53
C SER A 340 5.52 -20.52 17.06
N VAL A 341 4.20 -20.50 16.82
CA VAL A 341 3.57 -20.35 15.51
C VAL A 341 2.50 -19.27 15.61
N SER A 342 2.67 -18.15 14.90
CA SER A 342 1.88 -16.93 15.19
C SER A 342 1.25 -16.30 13.94
N PRO A 343 0.26 -16.96 13.29
CA PRO A 343 -0.37 -16.46 12.08
C PRO A 343 -1.07 -15.11 12.30
N ASN A 344 -0.99 -14.23 11.30
CA ASN A 344 -1.82 -13.04 11.23
C ASN A 344 -2.43 -12.88 9.82
N LEU A 345 -3.69 -12.45 9.80
CA LEU A 345 -4.45 -12.15 8.60
C LEU A 345 -5.05 -10.76 8.72
N THR A 346 -4.66 -9.86 7.83
CA THR A 346 -5.17 -8.50 7.75
C THR A 346 -6.01 -8.33 6.49
N ARG A 347 -7.17 -7.68 6.64
CA ARG A 347 -8.01 -7.22 5.54
C ARG A 347 -8.12 -5.71 5.56
N THR A 348 -7.96 -5.07 4.41
CA THR A 348 -8.27 -3.65 4.22
C THR A 348 -9.70 -3.46 3.70
N PHE A 349 -10.35 -2.41 4.17
CA PHE A 349 -11.70 -2.01 3.76
C PHE A 349 -11.62 -0.55 3.28
N GLY A 350 -11.65 -0.36 1.96
CA GLY A 350 -11.38 0.96 1.39
C GLY A 350 -9.99 1.48 1.75
N ALA A 351 -9.85 2.79 1.90
CA ALA A 351 -8.56 3.46 2.12
C ALA A 351 -8.19 3.63 3.61
N ASN A 352 -9.18 3.63 4.52
CA ASN A 352 -9.00 4.10 5.89
C ASN A 352 -9.07 2.99 6.93
N ASP A 353 -9.73 1.88 6.61
CA ASP A 353 -10.08 0.83 7.56
C ASP A 353 -9.26 -0.43 7.30
N ARG A 354 -8.76 -1.05 8.38
CA ARG A 354 -8.16 -2.38 8.32
C ARG A 354 -8.47 -3.17 9.58
N THR A 355 -8.65 -4.47 9.44
CA THR A 355 -8.80 -5.40 10.57
C THR A 355 -7.74 -6.47 10.47
N THR A 356 -7.05 -6.73 11.56
CA THR A 356 -6.11 -7.84 11.72
C THR A 356 -6.70 -8.85 12.68
N VAL A 357 -6.81 -10.10 12.25
CA VAL A 357 -7.03 -11.26 13.12
C VAL A 357 -5.70 -11.97 13.27
N TYR A 358 -5.33 -12.31 14.50
CA TYR A 358 -4.07 -12.98 14.79
C TYR A 358 -4.29 -14.10 15.79
N GLY A 359 -3.43 -15.11 15.72
CA GLY A 359 -3.33 -16.14 16.73
C GLY A 359 -1.89 -16.45 17.06
N ALA A 360 -1.67 -17.12 18.17
CA ALA A 360 -0.38 -17.69 18.54
C ALA A 360 -0.61 -19.03 19.22
N TRP A 361 0.23 -20.01 18.86
CA TRP A 361 0.47 -21.19 19.65
C TRP A 361 1.91 -21.17 20.11
N GLU A 362 2.13 -21.30 21.41
CA GLU A 362 3.43 -21.26 22.05
C GLU A 362 3.63 -22.51 22.91
N TYR A 363 4.83 -23.07 22.86
CA TYR A 363 5.30 -24.11 23.76
C TYR A 363 6.63 -23.68 24.37
N LYS A 364 6.65 -23.50 25.68
CA LYS A 364 7.81 -23.11 26.49
C LYS A 364 8.30 -24.36 27.21
N TYR A 365 9.44 -24.88 26.78
CA TYR A 365 10.15 -25.95 27.46
C TYR A 365 11.06 -25.34 28.53
N MET A 366 10.81 -25.65 29.79
CA MET A 366 11.50 -25.04 30.92
C MET A 366 12.71 -25.91 31.34
N HIS A 367 13.88 -25.29 31.48
CA HIS A 367 15.13 -26.02 31.73
C HIS A 367 15.54 -26.04 33.22
N ASP A 368 14.82 -25.30 34.07
CA ASP A 368 15.08 -25.17 35.50
C ASP A 368 14.28 -26.18 36.36
N GLY A 369 13.57 -27.11 35.72
CA GLY A 369 12.75 -28.13 36.37
C GLY A 369 11.33 -27.68 36.72
N SER A 370 10.96 -26.43 36.40
CA SER A 370 9.56 -26.02 36.36
C SER A 370 8.81 -26.71 35.22
N SER A 371 7.48 -26.67 35.27
CA SER A 371 6.64 -27.37 34.30
C SER A 371 6.56 -26.63 32.97
N ASP A 372 6.50 -27.38 31.88
CA ASP A 372 6.43 -26.83 30.53
C ASP A 372 5.11 -26.11 30.28
N VAL A 373 5.17 -24.98 29.58
CA VAL A 373 4.01 -24.13 29.36
C VAL A 373 3.51 -24.22 27.92
N ARG A 374 2.20 -24.37 27.76
CA ARG A 374 1.50 -24.22 26.47
C ARG A 374 0.61 -23.00 26.53
N ARG A 375 0.69 -22.16 25.52
CA ARG A 375 -0.12 -20.93 25.46
C ARG A 375 -0.79 -20.78 24.10
N TRP A 376 -2.05 -20.37 24.15
CA TRP A 376 -2.90 -20.13 22.99
C TRP A 376 -3.42 -18.71 23.05
N VAL A 377 -3.28 -17.97 21.95
CA VAL A 377 -3.80 -16.62 21.81
C VAL A 377 -4.66 -16.55 20.56
N LEU A 378 -5.81 -15.87 20.66
CA LEU A 378 -6.63 -15.49 19.53
C LEU A 378 -7.09 -14.05 19.74
N GLY A 379 -6.85 -13.17 18.76
CA GLY A 379 -7.24 -11.79 18.89
C GLY A 379 -7.61 -11.13 17.57
N GLY A 380 -8.30 -10.00 17.69
CA GLY A 380 -8.71 -9.14 16.59
C GLY A 380 -8.46 -7.68 16.95
N LEU A 381 -7.89 -6.93 16.01
CA LEU A 381 -7.63 -5.50 16.15
C LEU A 381 -8.11 -4.77 14.89
N HIS A 382 -9.02 -3.83 15.06
CA HIS A 382 -9.48 -2.94 14.01
C HIS A 382 -8.78 -1.58 14.12
N PHE A 383 -8.48 -0.99 12.97
CA PHE A 383 -7.89 0.34 12.85
C PHE A 383 -8.71 1.18 11.90
N HIS A 384 -9.02 2.41 12.32
CA HIS A 384 -9.59 3.45 11.47
C HIS A 384 -8.64 4.63 11.38
N THR A 385 -8.30 5.04 10.15
CA THR A 385 -7.43 6.20 9.89
C THR A 385 -8.26 7.40 9.48
N PHE A 386 -8.23 8.45 10.28
CA PHE A 386 -8.75 9.77 9.90
C PHE A 386 -7.64 10.54 9.18
N PRO A 387 -7.73 10.73 7.85
CA PRO A 387 -6.72 11.46 7.10
C PRO A 387 -6.68 12.92 7.52
N LEU A 388 -5.48 13.47 7.67
CA LEU A 388 -5.21 14.88 7.96
C LEU A 388 -4.41 15.51 6.81
N SER A 389 -4.43 16.85 6.72
CA SER A 389 -3.66 17.58 5.72
C SER A 389 -2.16 17.27 5.81
N GLY A 390 -1.50 17.12 4.67
CA GLY A 390 -0.05 16.86 4.61
C GLY A 390 0.35 15.38 4.74
N GLY A 391 -0.55 14.45 4.44
CA GLY A 391 -0.25 13.01 4.35
C GLY A 391 -0.04 12.32 5.70
N ARG A 392 -0.49 12.95 6.80
CA ARG A 392 -0.52 12.37 8.14
C ARG A 392 -1.94 11.93 8.48
N GLY A 393 -2.11 11.07 9.48
CA GLY A 393 -3.44 10.65 9.91
C GLY A 393 -3.48 10.37 11.40
N LEU A 394 -4.66 10.58 12.00
CA LEU A 394 -5.01 10.10 13.32
C LEU A 394 -5.48 8.65 13.17
N ILE A 395 -4.92 7.72 13.93
CA ILE A 395 -5.27 6.29 13.84
C ILE A 395 -5.92 5.88 15.16
N LEU A 396 -7.21 5.56 15.11
CA LEU A 396 -7.91 4.92 16.21
C LEU A 396 -7.78 3.41 16.06
N ARG A 397 -7.53 2.70 17.16
CA ARG A 397 -7.53 1.24 17.19
C ARG A 397 -8.36 0.70 18.35
N GLY A 398 -9.03 -0.42 18.11
CA GLY A 398 -9.87 -1.11 19.09
C GLY A 398 -9.86 -2.62 18.82
N GLY A 399 -9.78 -3.43 19.87
CA GLY A 399 -9.63 -4.88 19.71
C GLY A 399 -9.96 -5.69 20.95
N LEU A 400 -9.97 -7.00 20.75
CA LEU A 400 -10.21 -8.03 21.75
C LEU A 400 -9.13 -9.11 21.61
N GLN A 401 -8.68 -9.68 22.71
CA GLN A 401 -7.81 -10.83 22.77
C GLN A 401 -8.36 -11.85 23.77
N LEU A 402 -8.30 -13.11 23.40
CA LEU A 402 -8.53 -14.27 24.24
C LEU A 402 -7.23 -15.03 24.36
N GLU A 403 -6.95 -15.55 25.54
CA GLU A 403 -5.73 -16.25 25.84
C GLU A 403 -5.98 -17.37 26.84
N ASN A 404 -5.28 -18.49 26.69
CA ASN A 404 -5.24 -19.58 27.66
C ASN A 404 -3.80 -20.07 27.79
N GLU A 405 -3.36 -20.32 29.03
CA GLU A 405 -2.05 -20.89 29.33
C GLU A 405 -2.22 -22.16 30.18
N ASP A 406 -1.44 -23.20 29.94
CA ASP A 406 -1.41 -24.49 30.68
C ASP A 406 0.06 -24.87 30.90
N ALA A 407 0.57 -24.73 32.13
CA ALA A 407 1.91 -25.16 32.52
C ALA A 407 1.95 -26.54 33.17
N LEU A 408 0.81 -27.12 33.58
CA LEU A 408 0.82 -28.33 34.40
C LEU A 408 0.67 -29.62 33.59
N GLY A 409 0.40 -29.51 32.28
CA GLY A 409 0.27 -30.67 31.40
C GLY A 409 -0.95 -31.55 31.73
N LEU A 410 -1.88 -31.02 32.54
CA LEU A 410 -3.06 -31.72 33.06
C LEU A 410 -4.35 -31.44 32.25
N LEU A 411 -4.26 -30.80 31.07
CA LEU A 411 -5.42 -30.36 30.27
C LEU A 411 -6.32 -29.32 30.99
N GLY A 412 -5.86 -28.71 32.07
CA GLY A 412 -6.50 -27.57 32.74
C GLY A 412 -5.64 -26.31 32.53
N ALA A 413 -6.24 -25.18 32.16
CA ALA A 413 -5.51 -23.94 32.01
C ALA A 413 -5.02 -23.43 33.39
N ASP A 414 -3.79 -22.95 33.51
CA ASP A 414 -3.34 -22.19 34.68
C ASP A 414 -4.06 -20.85 34.77
N TYR A 415 -4.37 -20.24 33.62
CA TYR A 415 -5.34 -19.16 33.55
C TYR A 415 -5.96 -19.04 32.16
N SER A 416 -7.13 -18.42 32.13
CA SER A 416 -7.73 -17.86 30.94
C SER A 416 -7.78 -16.33 31.04
N LEU A 417 -7.59 -15.64 29.93
CA LEU A 417 -7.56 -14.17 29.88
C LEU A 417 -8.44 -13.66 28.74
N THR A 418 -9.27 -12.67 29.06
CA THR A 418 -10.00 -11.86 28.07
C THR A 418 -9.56 -10.41 28.20
N GLU A 419 -9.04 -9.82 27.14
CA GLU A 419 -8.51 -8.46 27.15
C GLU A 419 -9.13 -7.59 26.06
N VAL A 420 -9.65 -6.43 26.46
CA VAL A 420 -10.11 -5.39 25.53
C VAL A 420 -9.03 -4.33 25.40
N LYS A 421 -8.77 -3.89 24.16
CA LYS A 421 -7.72 -2.93 23.82
C LYS A 421 -8.30 -1.73 23.10
N ALA A 422 -7.82 -0.54 23.45
CA ALA A 422 -8.06 0.69 22.72
C ALA A 422 -6.76 1.48 22.57
N GLY A 423 -6.63 2.27 21.52
CA GLY A 423 -5.48 3.14 21.36
C GLY A 423 -5.65 4.20 20.29
N LEU A 424 -4.80 5.21 20.37
CA LEU A 424 -4.81 6.36 19.49
C LEU A 424 -3.38 6.74 19.12
N THR A 425 -3.08 6.72 17.83
CA THR A 425 -1.83 7.25 17.27
C THR A 425 -2.13 8.59 16.61
N PHE A 426 -1.38 9.63 16.95
CA PHE A 426 -1.62 10.98 16.44
C PHE A 426 -0.32 11.68 16.04
N PRO A 427 -0.33 12.45 14.93
CA PRO A 427 0.82 13.20 14.51
C PRO A 427 1.03 14.43 15.40
N LEU A 428 2.29 14.79 15.65
CA LEU A 428 2.69 15.98 16.39
C LEU A 428 3.59 16.90 15.53
N PRO A 429 3.76 18.17 15.90
CA PRO A 429 4.70 19.08 15.23
C PRO A 429 6.12 18.51 15.17
N GLY A 430 6.94 18.93 14.20
CA GLY A 430 8.36 18.52 14.14
C GLY A 430 8.63 17.05 13.75
N LYS A 431 7.67 16.37 13.09
CA LYS A 431 7.72 14.93 12.76
C LYS A 431 7.71 14.01 13.99
N PHE A 432 7.24 14.52 15.13
CA PHE A 432 6.91 13.66 16.27
C PHE A 432 5.60 12.91 16.00
N GLU A 433 5.46 11.77 16.67
CA GLU A 433 4.28 10.92 16.68
C GLU A 433 3.98 10.55 18.13
N GLY A 434 2.76 10.84 18.58
CA GLY A 434 2.24 10.38 19.85
C GLY A 434 1.45 9.10 19.66
N ASP A 435 1.53 8.20 20.63
CA ASP A 435 0.71 7.00 20.70
C ASP A 435 0.28 6.76 22.15
N VAL A 436 -1.01 6.56 22.37
CA VAL A 436 -1.56 6.19 23.68
C VAL A 436 -2.38 4.92 23.53
N GLY A 437 -2.35 4.09 24.57
CA GLY A 437 -3.06 2.81 24.61
C GLY A 437 -3.63 2.55 26.00
N LEU A 438 -4.76 1.87 26.02
CA LEU A 438 -5.41 1.36 27.22
C LEU A 438 -5.80 -0.09 26.95
N SER A 439 -5.56 -0.97 27.92
CA SER A 439 -6.21 -2.27 27.96
C SER A 439 -6.72 -2.62 29.34
N HIS A 440 -7.75 -3.44 29.35
CA HIS A 440 -8.33 -4.05 30.55
C HIS A 440 -8.47 -5.54 30.28
N ALA A 441 -7.89 -6.35 31.15
CA ALA A 441 -7.92 -7.79 31.09
C ALA A 441 -8.60 -8.36 32.32
N TRP A 442 -9.51 -9.30 32.09
CA TRP A 442 -10.03 -10.21 33.11
C TRP A 442 -9.24 -11.51 33.03
N ILE A 443 -8.68 -11.94 34.15
CA ILE A 443 -7.84 -13.12 34.25
C ILE A 443 -8.48 -14.07 35.25
N ASP A 444 -8.75 -15.30 34.83
CA ASP A 444 -9.41 -16.32 35.62
C ASP A 444 -8.46 -17.50 35.81
N TYR A 445 -8.24 -17.88 37.07
CA TYR A 445 -7.33 -18.95 37.49
C TYR A 445 -8.07 -20.19 38.03
N GLU A 446 -9.39 -20.30 37.86
CA GLU A 446 -10.23 -21.38 38.43
C GLU A 446 -9.79 -22.79 38.00
N GLN A 447 -9.12 -22.90 36.86
CA GLN A 447 -8.65 -24.16 36.31
C GLN A 447 -7.27 -24.59 36.86
N ASN A 448 -6.63 -23.76 37.68
CA ASN A 448 -5.31 -24.03 38.23
C ASN A 448 -5.40 -24.86 39.53
N PRO A 449 -4.92 -26.12 39.52
CA PRO A 449 -5.00 -27.03 40.66
C PRO A 449 -4.05 -26.67 41.82
N LEU A 450 -3.18 -25.66 41.67
CA LEU A 450 -2.34 -25.16 42.76
C LEU A 450 -3.10 -24.21 43.71
N PHE A 451 -4.24 -23.66 43.28
CA PHE A 451 -5.09 -22.84 44.14
C PHE A 451 -6.11 -23.71 44.89
N ASP A 452 -6.55 -23.24 46.05
CA ASP A 452 -7.60 -23.92 46.82
C ASP A 452 -8.87 -23.98 45.96
N PRO A 453 -9.42 -25.17 45.66
CA PRO A 453 -10.64 -25.29 44.86
C PRO A 453 -11.88 -24.63 45.52
N ASN A 454 -11.80 -24.29 46.81
CA ASN A 454 -12.84 -23.54 47.51
C ASN A 454 -12.62 -22.02 47.50
N GLN A 455 -11.51 -21.55 46.91
CA GLN A 455 -11.13 -20.15 46.83
C GLN A 455 -10.79 -19.79 45.37
N SER A 456 -11.83 -19.43 44.60
CA SER A 456 -11.66 -18.98 43.20
C SER A 456 -10.82 -17.69 43.15
N ARG A 457 -9.85 -17.64 42.24
CA ARG A 457 -9.03 -16.46 41.96
C ARG A 457 -9.39 -15.85 40.61
N SER A 458 -9.63 -14.55 40.62
CA SER A 458 -9.83 -13.71 39.45
C SER A 458 -9.11 -12.37 39.63
N ASP A 459 -8.42 -11.93 38.59
CA ASP A 459 -7.70 -10.65 38.59
C ASP A 459 -8.24 -9.71 37.50
N ASP A 460 -8.32 -8.42 37.83
CA ASP A 460 -8.60 -7.31 36.92
C ASP A 460 -7.30 -6.53 36.67
N ARG A 461 -6.80 -6.59 35.43
CA ARG A 461 -5.55 -5.93 35.05
C ARG A 461 -5.78 -4.78 34.09
N TRP A 462 -5.36 -3.59 34.49
CA TRP A 462 -5.38 -2.37 33.70
C TRP A 462 -3.97 -2.03 33.22
N MET A 463 -3.83 -1.69 31.94
CA MET A 463 -2.56 -1.24 31.38
C MET A 463 -2.75 0.04 30.58
N VAL A 464 -1.93 1.05 30.87
CA VAL A 464 -1.87 2.32 30.11
C VAL A 464 -0.50 2.44 29.49
N THR A 465 -0.44 2.69 28.19
CA THR A 465 0.81 2.94 27.47
C THR A 465 0.81 4.32 26.87
N ALA A 466 1.94 5.01 26.93
CA ALA A 466 2.18 6.24 26.20
C ALA A 466 3.54 6.18 25.49
N LYS A 467 3.61 6.63 24.24
CA LYS A 467 4.84 6.72 23.46
C LYS A 467 4.93 8.07 22.77
N LEU A 468 6.11 8.67 22.80
CA LEU A 468 6.50 9.80 21.97
C LEU A 468 7.68 9.39 21.09
N GLY A 469 7.47 9.36 19.78
CA GLY A 469 8.47 8.92 18.81
C GLY A 469 8.85 9.96 17.78
N ARG A 470 10.08 9.88 17.25
CA ARG A 470 10.54 10.71 16.13
C ARG A 470 11.57 9.97 15.27
N GLY A 471 11.37 10.03 13.96
CA GLY A 471 12.41 9.66 12.98
C GLY A 471 13.53 10.72 12.98
N LEU A 472 14.75 10.29 13.27
CA LEU A 472 15.95 11.13 13.24
C LEU A 472 16.52 11.21 11.82
N THR A 473 16.49 10.09 11.09
CA THR A 473 16.85 9.95 9.67
C THR A 473 15.89 8.98 9.00
N ASP A 474 16.10 8.65 7.73
CA ASP A 474 15.34 7.59 7.03
C ASP A 474 15.60 6.18 7.60
N ARG A 475 16.64 6.03 8.45
CA ARG A 475 17.06 4.74 9.03
C ARG A 475 17.00 4.70 10.54
N LEU A 476 17.01 5.84 11.23
CA LEU A 476 17.10 5.93 12.69
C LEU A 476 15.84 6.55 13.28
N ARG A 477 15.35 5.95 14.37
CA ARG A 477 14.20 6.41 15.13
C ARG A 477 14.47 6.37 16.63
N LEU A 478 14.01 7.40 17.34
CA LEU A 478 14.03 7.46 18.79
C LEU A 478 12.59 7.41 19.31
N ASP A 479 12.33 6.56 20.30
CA ASP A 479 11.04 6.46 21.00
C ASP A 479 11.26 6.57 22.51
N LEU A 480 10.46 7.42 23.15
CA LEU A 480 10.28 7.46 24.61
C LEU A 480 8.95 6.78 24.91
N MET A 481 8.96 5.78 25.78
CA MET A 481 7.81 4.95 26.11
C MET A 481 7.58 4.94 27.62
N TYR A 482 6.32 4.86 28.00
CA TYR A 482 5.86 4.70 29.37
C TYR A 482 4.77 3.65 29.39
N THR A 483 4.84 2.72 30.35
CA THR A 483 3.79 1.73 30.60
C THR A 483 3.46 1.75 32.08
N HIS A 484 2.19 1.91 32.41
CA HIS A 484 1.63 1.70 33.73
C HIS A 484 0.82 0.42 33.73
N THR A 485 1.04 -0.46 34.70
CA THR A 485 0.22 -1.65 34.95
C THR A 485 -0.32 -1.61 36.36
N TYR A 486 -1.60 -1.89 36.50
CA TYR A 486 -2.27 -2.10 37.78
C TYR A 486 -3.00 -3.45 37.71
N ASN A 487 -2.71 -4.33 38.67
CA ASN A 487 -3.40 -5.61 38.82
C ASN A 487 -4.12 -5.59 40.17
N ASP A 488 -5.39 -5.97 40.18
CA ASP A 488 -6.26 -6.07 41.35
C ASP A 488 -6.80 -7.50 41.42
N SER A 489 -6.62 -8.20 42.54
CA SER A 489 -7.07 -9.59 42.69
C SER A 489 -8.20 -9.70 43.70
N ASN A 490 -9.08 -10.67 43.49
CA ASN A 490 -10.15 -10.97 44.45
C ASN A 490 -9.63 -11.72 45.71
N LEU A 491 -8.36 -12.15 45.73
CA LEU A 491 -7.77 -12.87 46.86
C LEU A 491 -7.09 -11.94 47.85
N VAL A 492 -7.57 -11.95 49.10
CA VAL A 492 -6.97 -11.23 50.22
C VAL A 492 -6.26 -12.24 51.13
N SER A 493 -5.00 -11.99 51.50
CA SER A 493 -4.29 -12.84 52.46
C SER A 493 -4.91 -12.78 53.86
N ALA A 494 -4.55 -13.72 54.74
CA ALA A 494 -4.97 -13.77 56.13
C ALA A 494 -4.62 -12.52 56.99
N LEU A 495 -3.85 -11.57 56.44
CA LEU A 495 -3.48 -10.29 57.04
C LEU A 495 -4.20 -9.08 56.39
N ASP A 496 -5.31 -9.30 55.67
CA ASP A 496 -6.04 -8.28 54.91
C ASP A 496 -5.16 -7.55 53.86
N LYS A 497 -4.13 -8.23 53.34
CA LYS A 497 -3.31 -7.71 52.23
C LYS A 497 -3.52 -8.57 50.99
N ASP A 498 -3.94 -7.97 49.89
CA ASP A 498 -3.90 -8.64 48.60
C ASP A 498 -2.41 -8.85 48.21
N ILE A 499 -2.02 -10.12 48.07
CA ILE A 499 -0.66 -10.49 47.71
C ILE A 499 -0.46 -10.56 46.19
N TYR A 500 -1.52 -10.48 45.40
CA TYR A 500 -1.49 -10.45 43.94
C TYR A 500 -1.77 -9.04 43.37
N GLU A 501 -2.21 -8.09 44.20
CA GLU A 501 -2.27 -6.67 43.83
C GLU A 501 -0.86 -6.11 43.59
N PHE A 502 -0.65 -5.45 42.44
CA PHE A 502 0.58 -4.70 42.22
C PHE A 502 0.38 -3.49 41.31
N LYS A 503 1.30 -2.54 41.43
CA LYS A 503 1.48 -1.42 40.51
C LYS A 503 2.89 -1.46 39.96
N ARG A 504 3.01 -1.19 38.65
CA ARG A 504 4.30 -1.15 37.95
C ARG A 504 4.32 -0.02 36.93
N ASN A 505 5.40 0.74 36.93
CA ASN A 505 5.72 1.79 35.99
C ASN A 505 7.04 1.47 35.30
N VAL A 506 7.00 1.41 33.97
CA VAL A 506 8.16 1.18 33.13
C VAL A 506 8.37 2.38 32.23
N TYR A 507 9.56 2.96 32.29
CA TYR A 507 10.00 4.07 31.44
C TYR A 507 11.11 3.57 30.53
N THR A 508 10.95 3.71 29.22
CA THR A 508 11.90 3.17 28.25
C THR A 508 12.30 4.24 27.25
N LEU A 509 13.61 4.39 27.03
CA LEU A 509 14.19 5.12 25.92
C LEU A 509 14.76 4.12 24.92
N LEU A 510 14.28 4.14 23.68
CA LEU A 510 14.67 3.20 22.63
C LEU A 510 15.17 3.93 21.38
N LEU A 511 16.40 3.67 20.99
CA LEU A 511 16.96 4.07 19.70
C LEU A 511 16.99 2.86 18.77
N THR A 512 16.28 2.92 17.64
CA THR A 512 16.21 1.83 16.65
C THR A 512 16.79 2.26 15.31
N GLY A 513 17.53 1.37 14.65
CA GLY A 513 18.06 1.52 13.30
C GLY A 513 17.64 0.39 12.36
N MET A 514 17.35 0.72 11.09
CA MET A 514 17.03 -0.22 10.01
C MET A 514 17.97 0.01 8.80
N PHE A 515 18.60 -1.03 8.27
CA PHE A 515 19.70 -0.93 7.28
C PHE A 515 19.55 -1.87 6.08
#